data_AF-A0A1M6JF57-F1
#
_entry.id   AF-A0A1M6JF57-F1
#
_cell.length_a   1.000
_cell.length_b   1.000
_cell.length_c   1.000
_cell.angle_alpha   90.00
_cell.angle_beta   90.00
_cell.angle_gamma   90.00
#
_symmetry.space_group_name_H-M   'P 1'
#
loop_
_entity.id
_entity.type
_entity.pdbx_description
1 polymer ?
#
loop_
_entity_poly.entity_id
_entity_poly.type
_entity_poly.pdbx_seq_one_letter_code
_entity_poly.pdbx_strand_id
1 'polypeptide(L)'
;MTISGKAIRHKLTQSVQEDVTIKSIPNFITAVRIILSILLLFTAPMSGAFFIIYVLCGSSDILDGYIARKTNTSSKLGAVLDSIADFIFIAVTLIILIPVIHLELWMLIWLVLIAVVKSATLLTGFIKYRTFAFLHTLMNKLTGILLFCFPLFYYALGLAAAAGILLSMATLAAGEEFIITLTVPTFNPDRKSILKSEDK
;
A
#
# COMPACT_ATOMS: atom_id res chain seq x y z
N MET A 1 15.67 -17.71 -51.85
CA MET A 1 16.04 -16.69 -50.84
C MET A 1 16.01 -17.36 -49.47
N THR A 2 17.11 -17.98 -49.07
CA THR A 2 17.19 -18.87 -47.90
C THR A 2 17.46 -18.02 -46.66
N ILE A 3 16.40 -17.60 -45.95
CA ILE A 3 16.56 -16.85 -44.70
C ILE A 3 17.19 -17.80 -43.68
N SER A 4 18.46 -17.53 -43.33
CA SER A 4 19.30 -18.36 -42.48
C SER A 4 18.67 -18.57 -41.10
N GLY A 5 18.34 -19.82 -40.76
CA GLY A 5 17.78 -20.20 -39.45
C GLY A 5 18.66 -19.83 -38.25
N LYS A 6 19.94 -19.51 -38.47
CA LYS A 6 20.86 -18.99 -37.45
C LYS A 6 20.51 -17.56 -37.02
N ALA A 7 20.11 -16.70 -37.96
CA ALA A 7 19.68 -15.33 -37.68
C ALA A 7 18.34 -15.29 -36.93
N ILE A 8 17.42 -16.19 -37.29
CA ILE A 8 16.12 -16.33 -36.60
C ILE A 8 16.31 -16.82 -35.17
N ARG A 9 17.15 -17.84 -34.94
CA ARG A 9 17.48 -18.31 -33.58
C ARG A 9 18.15 -17.23 -32.74
N HIS A 10 19.10 -16.47 -33.29
CA HIS A 10 19.74 -15.38 -32.54
C HIS A 10 18.73 -14.29 -32.16
N LYS A 11 17.81 -13.93 -33.06
CA LYS A 11 16.75 -12.95 -32.80
C LYS A 11 15.73 -13.45 -31.76
N LEU A 12 15.36 -14.73 -31.81
CA LEU A 12 14.51 -15.38 -30.80
C LEU A 12 15.20 -15.44 -29.43
N THR A 13 16.50 -15.74 -29.40
CA THR A 13 17.24 -15.83 -28.14
C THR A 13 17.41 -14.44 -27.52
N GLN A 14 17.64 -13.41 -28.32
CA GLN A 14 17.66 -12.02 -27.85
C GLN A 14 16.30 -11.55 -27.35
N SER A 15 15.19 -11.85 -28.05
CA SER A 15 13.85 -11.45 -27.60
C SER A 15 13.45 -12.18 -26.32
N VAL A 16 13.77 -13.47 -26.20
CA VAL A 16 13.53 -14.25 -24.97
C VAL A 16 14.41 -13.73 -23.82
N GLN A 17 15.66 -13.36 -24.07
CA GLN A 17 16.54 -12.82 -23.04
C GLN A 17 16.11 -11.42 -22.58
N GLU A 18 15.69 -10.53 -23.49
CA GLU A 18 15.09 -9.24 -23.15
C GLU A 18 13.86 -9.42 -22.27
N ASP A 19 12.94 -10.33 -22.65
CA ASP A 19 11.76 -10.64 -21.84
C ASP A 19 12.13 -11.13 -20.43
N VAL A 20 13.09 -12.05 -20.29
CA VAL A 20 13.54 -12.55 -18.99
C VAL A 20 14.17 -11.45 -18.13
N THR A 21 14.99 -10.60 -18.74
CA THR A 21 15.70 -9.51 -18.04
C THR A 21 14.70 -8.46 -17.55
N ILE A 22 13.73 -8.07 -18.38
CA ILE A 22 12.69 -7.10 -18.02
C ILE A 22 11.76 -7.67 -16.92
N LYS A 23 11.47 -8.98 -16.89
CA LYS A 23 10.71 -9.62 -15.79
C LYS A 23 11.47 -9.66 -14.47
N SER A 24 12.81 -9.65 -14.52
CA SER A 24 13.65 -9.81 -13.33
C SER A 24 13.88 -8.53 -12.54
N ILE A 25 13.72 -7.35 -13.17
CA ILE A 25 13.97 -6.05 -12.53
C ILE A 25 13.00 -5.77 -11.37
N PRO A 26 11.66 -5.90 -11.53
CA PRO A 26 10.73 -5.71 -10.42
C PRO A 26 11.02 -6.68 -9.26
N ASN A 27 11.29 -7.95 -9.57
CA ASN A 27 11.59 -8.96 -8.55
C ASN A 27 12.86 -8.62 -7.75
N PHE A 28 13.88 -8.04 -8.39
CA PHE A 28 15.10 -7.61 -7.71
C PHE A 28 14.81 -6.45 -6.75
N ILE A 29 14.00 -5.47 -7.16
CA ILE A 29 13.60 -4.34 -6.30
C ILE A 29 12.83 -4.84 -5.08
N THR A 30 11.88 -5.76 -5.28
CA THR A 30 11.14 -6.39 -4.17
C THR A 30 12.08 -7.16 -3.23
N ALA A 31 13.07 -7.89 -3.75
CA ALA A 31 14.06 -8.58 -2.93
C ALA A 31 14.94 -7.61 -2.11
N VAL A 32 15.36 -6.50 -2.72
CA VAL A 32 16.07 -5.43 -2.01
C VAL A 32 15.19 -4.85 -0.89
N ARG A 33 13.89 -4.63 -1.14
CA ARG A 33 12.95 -4.13 -0.12
C ARG A 33 12.84 -5.07 1.08
N ILE A 34 12.82 -6.39 0.87
CA ILE A 34 12.84 -7.36 1.97
C ILE A 34 14.10 -7.21 2.82
N ILE A 35 15.27 -7.11 2.18
CA ILE A 35 16.55 -6.95 2.89
C ILE A 35 16.58 -5.64 3.67
N LEU A 36 16.18 -4.53 3.05
CA LEU A 36 16.08 -3.23 3.72
C LEU A 36 15.08 -3.24 4.89
N SER A 37 13.95 -3.93 4.71
CA SER A 37 12.95 -4.09 5.78
C SER A 37 13.52 -4.88 6.96
N ILE A 38 14.30 -5.94 6.72
CA ILE A 38 14.99 -6.64 7.82
C ILE A 38 16.05 -5.74 8.45
N LEU A 39 16.76 -4.94 7.66
CA LEU A 39 17.78 -4.02 8.15
C LEU A 39 17.20 -2.96 9.11
N LEU A 40 15.94 -2.56 8.93
CA LEU A 40 15.24 -1.66 9.87
C LEU A 40 15.25 -2.19 11.30
N LEU A 41 15.16 -3.50 11.53
CA LEU A 41 15.16 -4.09 12.88
C LEU A 41 16.45 -3.79 13.66
N PHE A 42 17.55 -3.53 12.96
CA PHE A 42 18.84 -3.22 13.56
C PHE A 42 19.06 -1.71 13.75
N THR A 43 18.08 -0.87 13.36
CA THR A 43 18.15 0.57 13.57
C THR A 43 17.45 0.99 14.85
N ALA A 44 18.00 2.01 15.51
CA ALA A 44 17.31 2.64 16.62
C ALA A 44 16.02 3.33 16.12
N PRO A 45 14.88 3.18 16.81
CA PRO A 45 13.63 3.81 16.42
C PRO A 45 13.80 5.33 16.34
N MET A 46 13.17 5.96 15.34
CA MET A 46 13.23 7.42 15.11
C MET A 46 14.64 8.00 14.89
N SER A 47 15.65 7.16 14.65
CA SER A 47 16.99 7.64 14.28
C SER A 47 17.05 8.11 12.82
N GLY A 48 18.07 8.91 12.47
CA GLY A 48 18.30 9.28 11.08
C GLY A 48 18.46 8.07 10.15
N ALA A 49 19.13 7.01 10.62
CA ALA A 49 19.27 5.75 9.88
C ALA A 49 17.92 5.06 9.64
N PHE A 50 17.04 5.04 10.65
CA PHE A 50 15.68 4.52 10.51
C PHE A 50 14.94 5.25 9.38
N PHE A 51 14.95 6.59 9.38
CA PHE A 51 14.25 7.37 8.35
C PHE A 51 14.81 7.14 6.94
N ILE A 52 16.12 7.07 6.79
CA ILE A 52 16.76 6.81 5.50
C ILE A 52 16.30 5.46 4.95
N ILE A 53 16.40 4.39 5.74
CA ILE A 53 16.01 3.05 5.29
C ILE A 53 14.49 2.96 5.08
N TYR A 54 13.70 3.57 5.95
CA TYR A 54 12.24 3.59 5.86
C TYR A 54 11.75 4.24 4.55
N VAL A 55 12.31 5.41 4.22
CA VAL A 55 11.99 6.12 2.97
C VAL A 55 12.50 5.33 1.76
N LEU A 56 13.67 4.71 1.85
CA LEU A 56 14.17 3.84 0.77
C LEU A 56 13.24 2.65 0.51
N CYS A 57 12.75 1.98 1.56
CA CYS A 57 11.76 0.90 1.42
C CYS A 57 10.50 1.38 0.72
N GLY A 58 9.89 2.48 1.18
CA GLY A 58 8.66 2.99 0.56
C GLY A 58 8.86 3.53 -0.86
N SER A 59 10.03 4.12 -1.15
CA SER A 59 10.34 4.55 -2.52
C SER A 59 10.52 3.37 -3.48
N SER A 60 11.03 2.23 -2.99
CA SER A 60 11.23 1.02 -3.78
C SER A 60 9.91 0.44 -4.28
N ASP A 61 8.84 0.49 -3.46
CA ASP A 61 7.47 0.08 -3.80
C ASP A 61 6.79 0.95 -4.89
N ILE A 62 7.14 2.23 -4.90
CA ILE A 62 6.63 3.11 -5.95
C ILE A 62 7.36 2.81 -7.26
N LEU A 63 8.65 2.51 -7.18
CA LEU A 63 9.52 2.24 -8.33
C LEU A 63 9.22 0.89 -8.99
N ASP A 64 9.08 -0.20 -8.23
CA ASP A 64 8.75 -1.52 -8.79
C ASP A 64 7.37 -1.51 -9.47
N GLY A 65 6.36 -0.89 -8.85
CA GLY A 65 5.02 -0.72 -9.41
C GLY A 65 4.99 0.19 -10.63
N TYR A 66 5.83 1.25 -10.67
CA TYR A 66 5.97 2.08 -11.87
C TYR A 66 6.60 1.32 -13.04
N ILE A 67 7.69 0.59 -12.77
CA ILE A 67 8.40 -0.19 -13.79
C ILE A 67 7.50 -1.30 -14.34
N ALA A 68 6.86 -2.08 -13.46
CA ALA A 68 5.97 -3.17 -13.86
C ALA A 68 4.80 -2.69 -14.75
N ARG A 69 4.21 -1.52 -14.42
CA ARG A 69 3.16 -0.90 -15.24
C ARG A 69 3.68 -0.43 -16.60
N LYS A 70 4.87 0.17 -16.64
CA LYS A 70 5.46 0.70 -17.87
C LYS A 70 5.90 -0.41 -18.83
N THR A 71 6.37 -1.54 -18.31
CA THR A 71 6.89 -2.65 -19.11
C THR A 71 5.85 -3.75 -19.38
N ASN A 72 4.61 -3.61 -18.88
CA ASN A 72 3.56 -4.65 -18.92
C ASN A 72 4.07 -6.01 -18.42
N THR A 73 5.03 -6.00 -17.49
CA THR A 73 5.75 -7.20 -17.05
C THR A 73 5.31 -7.67 -15.67
N SER A 74 4.04 -7.49 -15.36
CA SER A 74 3.46 -8.02 -14.12
C SER A 74 3.40 -9.54 -14.19
N SER A 75 4.20 -10.21 -13.35
CA SER A 75 4.18 -11.67 -13.21
C SER A 75 3.42 -12.07 -11.94
N LYS A 76 2.72 -13.23 -11.98
CA LYS A 76 2.01 -13.76 -10.80
C LYS A 76 2.95 -13.99 -9.61
N LEU A 77 4.18 -14.46 -9.88
CA LEU A 77 5.19 -14.68 -8.85
C LEU A 77 5.70 -13.37 -8.25
N GLY A 78 5.95 -12.36 -9.09
CA GLY A 78 6.35 -11.02 -8.64
C GLY A 78 5.29 -10.40 -7.73
N ALA A 79 4.01 -10.49 -8.10
CA ALA A 79 2.91 -9.96 -7.28
C ALA A 79 2.80 -10.64 -5.90
N VAL A 80 3.08 -11.95 -5.82
CA VAL A 80 3.12 -12.67 -4.53
C VAL A 80 4.31 -12.23 -3.68
N LEU A 81 5.50 -12.10 -4.28
CA LEU A 81 6.69 -11.60 -3.59
C LEU A 81 6.50 -10.17 -3.08
N ASP A 82 5.83 -9.33 -3.87
CA ASP A 82 5.50 -7.95 -3.53
C ASP A 82 4.60 -7.89 -2.29
N SER A 83 3.53 -8.69 -2.27
CA SER A 83 2.65 -8.82 -1.11
C SER A 83 3.37 -9.31 0.16
N ILE A 84 4.33 -10.24 0.01
CA ILE A 84 5.15 -10.73 1.12
C ILE A 84 6.08 -9.62 1.63
N ALA A 85 6.73 -8.90 0.72
CA ALA A 85 7.64 -7.82 1.07
C ALA A 85 6.90 -6.67 1.78
N ASP A 86 5.69 -6.33 1.34
CA ASP A 86 4.83 -5.35 2.00
C ASP A 86 4.46 -5.78 3.42
N PHE A 87 4.06 -7.05 3.58
CA PHE A 87 3.74 -7.59 4.89
C PHE A 87 4.94 -7.54 5.84
N ILE A 88 6.13 -7.93 5.37
CA ILE A 88 7.37 -7.85 6.15
C ILE A 88 7.67 -6.41 6.54
N PHE A 89 7.58 -5.48 5.59
CA PHE A 89 7.85 -4.06 5.84
C PHE A 89 6.90 -3.47 6.89
N ILE A 90 5.59 -3.73 6.77
CA ILE A 90 4.59 -3.28 7.73
C ILE A 90 4.84 -3.91 9.10
N ALA A 91 5.07 -5.23 9.16
CA ALA A 91 5.31 -5.95 10.42
C ALA A 91 6.56 -5.42 11.14
N VAL A 92 7.68 -5.25 10.44
CA VAL A 92 8.91 -4.71 11.03
C VAL A 92 8.69 -3.28 11.51
N THR A 93 8.05 -2.43 10.70
CA THR A 93 7.75 -1.06 11.09
C THR A 93 6.94 -1.04 12.39
N LEU A 94 5.90 -1.85 12.50
CA LEU A 94 5.08 -1.95 13.71
C LEU A 94 5.88 -2.44 14.92
N ILE A 95 6.73 -3.46 14.77
CA ILE A 95 7.57 -3.99 15.85
C ILE A 95 8.49 -2.92 16.43
N ILE A 96 9.06 -2.07 15.58
CA ILE A 96 9.96 -0.99 16.00
C ILE A 96 9.20 0.17 16.64
N LEU A 97 8.01 0.48 16.12
CA LEU A 97 7.28 1.69 16.45
C LEU A 97 6.36 1.55 17.66
N ILE A 98 5.69 0.40 17.81
CA ILE A 98 4.73 0.13 18.91
C ILE A 98 5.36 0.36 20.29
N PRO A 99 6.58 -0.11 20.60
CA PRO A 99 7.18 0.07 21.92
C PRO A 99 7.51 1.53 22.27
N VAL A 100 7.64 2.40 21.26
CA VAL A 100 8.07 3.80 21.42
C VAL A 100 6.88 4.75 21.42
N ILE A 101 5.76 4.36 20.83
CA ILE A 101 4.55 5.17 20.82
C ILE A 101 3.75 4.92 22.09
N HIS A 102 3.64 5.94 22.92
CA HIS A 102 2.74 5.95 24.07
C HIS A 102 1.41 6.61 23.69
N LEU A 103 0.42 5.80 23.31
CA LEU A 103 -0.91 6.30 22.96
C LEU A 103 -1.65 6.78 24.20
N GLU A 104 -2.09 8.04 24.16
CA GLU A 104 -2.97 8.59 25.19
C GLU A 104 -4.40 8.04 25.06
N LEU A 105 -5.16 8.06 26.16
CA LEU A 105 -6.50 7.49 26.22
C LEU A 105 -7.45 8.08 25.17
N TRP A 106 -7.35 9.38 24.88
CA TRP A 106 -8.19 10.03 23.87
C TRP A 106 -7.92 9.49 22.46
N MET A 107 -6.66 9.16 22.13
CA MET A 107 -6.27 8.57 20.84
C MET A 107 -6.87 7.17 20.71
N LEU A 108 -6.80 6.38 21.79
CA LEU A 108 -7.35 5.02 21.82
C LEU A 108 -8.87 5.03 21.67
N ILE A 109 -9.57 5.90 22.40
CA ILE A 109 -11.04 6.03 22.28
C ILE A 109 -11.40 6.41 20.84
N TRP A 110 -10.73 7.40 20.26
CA TRP A 110 -11.03 7.84 18.90
C TRP A 110 -10.74 6.74 17.86
N LEU A 111 -9.61 6.03 17.99
CA LEU A 111 -9.28 4.89 17.14
C LEU A 111 -10.35 3.78 17.21
N VAL A 112 -10.81 3.45 18.42
CA VAL A 112 -11.89 2.46 18.63
C VAL A 112 -13.20 2.92 17.97
N LEU A 113 -13.57 4.19 18.10
CA LEU A 113 -14.76 4.73 17.44
C LEU A 113 -14.69 4.59 15.92
N ILE A 114 -13.55 4.93 15.31
CA ILE A 114 -13.32 4.74 13.86
C ILE A 114 -13.43 3.26 13.49
N ALA A 115 -12.82 2.37 14.27
CA ALA A 115 -12.88 0.92 14.04
C ALA A 115 -14.31 0.37 14.11
N VAL A 116 -15.13 0.86 15.04
CA VAL A 116 -16.56 0.52 15.15
C VAL A 116 -17.32 0.97 13.90
N VAL A 117 -17.13 2.21 13.44
CA VAL A 117 -17.79 2.73 12.22
C VAL A 117 -17.38 1.92 10.98
N LYS A 118 -16.08 1.63 10.82
CA LYS A 118 -15.57 0.80 9.72
C LYS A 118 -16.13 -0.62 9.76
N SER A 119 -16.21 -1.23 10.94
CA SER A 119 -16.78 -2.57 11.12
C SER A 119 -18.27 -2.60 10.80
N ALA A 120 -19.03 -1.59 11.24
CA ALA A 120 -20.44 -1.44 10.90
C ALA A 120 -20.64 -1.24 9.38
N THR A 121 -19.76 -0.47 8.73
CA THR A 121 -19.77 -0.27 7.28
C THR A 121 -19.50 -1.57 6.52
N LEU A 122 -18.52 -2.35 6.98
CA LEU A 122 -18.23 -3.65 6.38
C LEU A 122 -19.40 -4.62 6.55
N LEU A 123 -20.06 -4.61 7.72
CA LEU A 123 -21.21 -5.46 7.99
C LEU A 123 -22.43 -5.06 7.14
N THR A 124 -22.74 -3.76 7.02
CA THR A 124 -23.82 -3.29 6.16
C THR A 124 -23.54 -3.61 4.69
N GLY A 125 -22.30 -3.44 4.24
CA GLY A 125 -21.86 -3.87 2.91
C GLY A 125 -22.01 -5.37 2.69
N PHE A 126 -21.64 -6.19 3.68
CA PHE A 126 -21.77 -7.65 3.60
C PHE A 126 -23.24 -8.09 3.51
N ILE A 127 -24.14 -7.51 4.32
CA ILE A 127 -25.57 -7.82 4.27
C ILE A 127 -26.18 -7.39 2.93
N LYS A 128 -25.81 -6.21 2.43
CA LYS A 128 -26.36 -5.62 1.21
C LYS A 128 -25.87 -6.29 -0.07
N TYR A 129 -24.57 -6.55 -0.16
CA TYR A 129 -23.92 -7.03 -1.38
C TYR A 129 -23.58 -8.53 -1.34
N ARG A 130 -23.80 -9.20 -0.19
CA ARG A 130 -23.45 -10.62 0.03
C ARG A 130 -21.98 -10.96 -0.27
N THR A 131 -21.11 -9.96 -0.22
CA THR A 131 -19.67 -10.07 -0.45
C THR A 131 -18.92 -9.11 0.47
N PHE A 132 -17.63 -9.37 0.70
CA PHE A 132 -16.76 -8.44 1.42
C PHE A 132 -16.50 -7.21 0.57
N ALA A 133 -17.29 -6.17 0.80
CA ALA A 133 -17.24 -4.92 0.08
C ALA A 133 -16.12 -4.02 0.62
N PHE A 134 -14.87 -4.29 0.22
CA PHE A 134 -13.75 -3.37 0.45
C PHE A 134 -13.83 -2.22 -0.57
N LEU A 135 -14.45 -1.11 -0.19
CA LEU A 135 -14.46 0.08 -1.02
C LEU A 135 -13.13 0.81 -0.90
N HIS A 136 -12.37 0.88 -1.99
CA HIS A 136 -11.13 1.65 -2.04
C HIS A 136 -11.42 3.08 -2.49
N THR A 137 -11.97 3.91 -1.59
CA THR A 137 -12.22 5.32 -1.89
C THR A 137 -10.93 6.15 -1.92
N LEU A 138 -10.98 7.33 -2.54
CA LEU A 138 -9.87 8.28 -2.54
C LEU A 138 -9.41 8.63 -1.10
N MET A 139 -10.35 8.82 -0.16
CA MET A 139 -10.02 9.16 1.22
C MET A 139 -9.29 8.03 1.95
N ASN A 140 -9.61 6.77 1.63
CA ASN A 140 -8.84 5.63 2.13
C ASN A 140 -7.41 5.61 1.60
N LYS A 141 -7.23 5.92 0.31
CA LYS A 141 -5.90 6.01 -0.28
C LYS A 141 -5.06 7.12 0.38
N LEU A 142 -5.68 8.27 0.63
CA LEU A 142 -5.03 9.37 1.36
C LEU A 142 -4.71 8.99 2.80
N THR A 143 -5.63 8.33 3.51
CA THR A 143 -5.39 7.82 4.87
C THR A 143 -4.21 6.85 4.90
N GLY A 144 -4.08 5.97 3.89
CA GLY A 144 -2.94 5.06 3.76
C GLY A 144 -1.61 5.78 3.55
N ILE A 145 -1.58 6.80 2.68
CA ILE A 145 -0.38 7.65 2.48
C ILE A 145 -0.02 8.39 3.77
N LEU A 146 -1.01 8.92 4.47
CA LEU A 146 -0.81 9.65 5.72
C LEU A 146 -0.30 8.72 6.84
N LEU A 147 -0.80 7.48 6.90
CA LEU A 147 -0.32 6.45 7.81
C LEU A 147 1.14 6.08 7.50
N PHE A 148 1.51 5.94 6.23
CA PHE A 148 2.90 5.73 5.83
C PHE A 148 3.80 6.92 6.23
N CYS A 149 3.30 8.16 6.11
CA CYS A 149 4.03 9.35 6.55
C CYS A 149 4.02 9.58 8.07
N PHE A 150 3.30 8.75 8.84
CA PHE A 150 3.09 8.96 10.28
C PHE A 150 4.40 9.04 11.07
N PRO A 151 5.42 8.17 10.87
CA PRO A 151 6.70 8.30 11.57
C PRO A 151 7.39 9.66 11.36
N LEU A 152 7.26 10.25 10.16
CA LEU A 152 7.84 11.56 9.84
C LEU A 152 7.06 12.68 10.54
N PHE A 153 5.74 12.63 10.52
CA PHE A 153 4.91 13.62 11.22
C PHE A 153 5.06 13.53 12.73
N TYR A 154 5.18 12.32 13.27
CA TYR A 154 5.44 12.09 14.69
C TYR A 154 6.76 12.75 15.10
N TYR A 155 7.82 12.58 14.31
CA TYR A 155 9.11 13.21 14.56
C TYR A 155 9.08 14.75 14.42
N ALA A 156 8.34 15.28 13.44
CA ALA A 156 8.32 16.72 13.16
C ALA A 156 7.37 17.53 14.05
N LEU A 157 6.19 16.99 14.38
CA LEU A 157 5.09 17.70 15.03
C LEU A 157 4.75 17.14 16.42
N GLY A 158 5.30 15.98 16.80
CA GLY A 158 4.96 15.26 18.01
C GLY A 158 3.73 14.35 17.86
N LEU A 159 3.52 13.47 18.85
CA LEU A 159 2.52 12.41 18.77
C LEU A 159 1.09 12.93 18.68
N ALA A 160 0.74 13.91 19.52
CA ALA A 160 -0.61 14.44 19.58
C ALA A 160 -1.08 15.05 18.26
N ALA A 161 -0.22 15.88 17.64
CA ALA A 161 -0.53 16.51 16.35
C ALA A 161 -0.57 15.47 15.22
N ALA A 162 0.43 14.59 15.13
CA ALA A 162 0.48 13.55 14.10
C ALA A 162 -0.72 12.59 14.17
N ALA A 163 -1.05 12.12 15.38
CA ALA A 163 -2.22 11.27 15.62
C ALA A 163 -3.52 12.01 15.32
N GLY A 164 -3.65 13.27 15.74
CA GLY A 164 -4.85 14.08 15.47
C GLY A 164 -5.13 14.24 13.97
N ILE A 165 -4.09 14.53 13.17
CA ILE A 165 -4.22 14.65 11.70
C ILE A 165 -4.64 13.30 11.09
N LEU A 166 -3.98 12.21 11.50
CA LEU A 166 -4.28 10.86 11.02
C LEU A 166 -5.70 10.40 11.38
N LEU A 167 -6.11 10.56 12.63
CA LEU A 167 -7.43 10.16 13.12
C LEU A 167 -8.55 11.00 12.47
N SER A 168 -8.30 12.28 12.23
CA SER A 168 -9.26 13.15 11.51
C SER A 168 -9.47 12.66 10.08
N MET A 169 -8.40 12.39 9.34
CA MET A 169 -8.49 11.85 7.98
C MET A 169 -9.17 10.48 7.95
N ALA A 170 -8.82 9.59 8.87
CA ALA A 170 -9.42 8.27 8.99
C ALA A 170 -10.93 8.36 9.32
N THR A 171 -11.35 9.33 10.13
CA THR A 171 -12.77 9.61 10.41
C THR A 171 -13.52 10.03 9.14
N LEU A 172 -12.95 10.96 8.36
CA LEU A 172 -13.53 11.39 7.09
C LEU A 172 -13.65 10.22 6.09
N ALA A 173 -12.61 9.39 5.99
CA ALA A 173 -12.62 8.21 5.13
C ALA A 173 -13.67 7.17 5.54
N ALA A 174 -13.81 6.91 6.85
CA ALA A 174 -14.85 6.04 7.38
C ALA A 174 -16.25 6.58 7.08
N GLY A 175 -16.46 7.89 7.22
CA GLY A 175 -17.72 8.54 6.88
C GLY A 175 -18.06 8.43 5.40
N GLU A 176 -17.10 8.67 4.50
CA GLU A 176 -17.31 8.54 3.05
C GLU A 176 -17.75 7.13 2.67
N GLU A 177 -17.05 6.09 3.15
CA GLU A 177 -17.42 4.70 2.88
C GLU A 177 -18.80 4.34 3.42
N PHE A 178 -19.12 4.78 4.64
CA PHE A 178 -20.41 4.51 5.25
C PHE A 178 -21.55 5.10 4.42
N ILE A 179 -21.40 6.36 3.99
CA ILE A 179 -22.37 7.04 3.13
C ILE A 179 -22.52 6.30 1.78
N ILE A 180 -21.41 5.95 1.12
CA ILE A 180 -21.47 5.21 -0.15
C ILE A 180 -22.20 3.87 0.02
N THR A 181 -21.90 3.15 1.09
CA THR A 181 -22.51 1.85 1.38
C THR A 181 -24.02 1.95 1.60
N LEU A 182 -24.49 3.04 2.20
CA LEU A 182 -25.92 3.31 2.36
C LEU A 182 -26.59 3.72 1.04
N THR A 183 -26.00 4.66 0.31
CA THR A 183 -26.63 5.30 -0.86
C THR A 183 -26.60 4.44 -2.12
N VAL A 184 -25.53 3.69 -2.36
CA VAL A 184 -25.34 3.00 -3.65
C VAL A 184 -25.98 1.62 -3.61
N PRO A 185 -26.91 1.26 -4.53
CA PRO A 185 -27.58 -0.04 -4.50
C PRO A 185 -26.71 -1.20 -5.05
N THR A 186 -25.70 -0.91 -5.86
CA THR A 186 -24.84 -1.91 -6.52
C THR A 186 -23.38 -1.79 -6.10
N PHE A 187 -22.73 -2.93 -5.84
CA PHE A 187 -21.31 -2.96 -5.46
C PHE A 187 -20.42 -2.66 -6.68
N ASN A 188 -19.64 -1.58 -6.62
CA ASN A 188 -18.56 -1.30 -7.57
C ASN A 188 -17.25 -1.02 -6.78
N PRO A 189 -16.28 -1.95 -6.75
CA PRO A 189 -15.02 -1.78 -6.02
C PRO A 189 -14.10 -0.70 -6.61
N ASP A 190 -14.29 -0.29 -7.87
CA ASP A 190 -13.46 0.71 -8.56
C ASP A 190 -13.98 2.15 -8.41
N ARG A 191 -15.03 2.37 -7.60
CA ARG A 191 -15.61 3.70 -7.39
C ARG A 191 -14.65 4.61 -6.62
N LYS A 192 -14.16 5.65 -7.30
CA LYS A 192 -13.11 6.54 -6.78
C LYS A 192 -13.57 7.52 -5.69
N SER A 193 -14.83 7.99 -5.70
CA SER A 193 -15.41 8.89 -4.67
C SER A 193 -16.93 9.05 -4.85
N ILE A 194 -17.62 9.60 -3.84
CA ILE A 194 -19.04 10.01 -3.87
C ILE A 194 -19.35 10.94 -5.06
N LEU A 195 -18.43 11.85 -5.39
CA LEU A 195 -18.66 12.91 -6.38
C LEU A 195 -18.43 12.49 -7.83
N LYS A 196 -18.01 11.24 -8.07
CA LYS A 196 -17.88 10.71 -9.42
C LYS A 196 -18.98 9.67 -9.63
N SER A 197 -20.19 10.13 -9.95
CA SER A 197 -21.12 9.29 -10.69
C SER A 197 -20.41 8.92 -12.00
N GLU A 198 -20.30 7.64 -12.28
CA GLU A 198 -20.17 7.20 -13.67
C GLU A 198 -21.50 7.59 -14.33
N ASP A 199 -21.56 8.82 -14.83
CA ASP A 199 -22.55 9.18 -15.81
C ASP A 199 -22.16 8.47 -17.12
N LYS A 200 -23.04 7.55 -17.49
CA LYS A 200 -23.21 6.80 -18.74
C LYS A 200 -22.55 5.42 -18.84
#